data_AF-A0A7X7PRP4-F1
#
_entry.id   AF-A0A7X7PRP4-F1
#
_cell.length_a   1.000
_cell.length_b   1.000
_cell.length_c   1.000
_cell.angle_alpha   90.00
_cell.angle_beta   90.00
_cell.angle_gamma   90.00
#
_symmetry.space_group_name_H-M   'P 1'
#
loop_
_entity.id
_entity.type
_entity.pdbx_description
1 polymer ?
#
loop_
_entity_poly.entity_id
_entity_poly.type
_entity_poly.pdbx_seq_one_letter_code
_entity_poly.pdbx_strand_id
1 'polypeptide(L)'
;MRSLTASATADAGKGAALTAVLSLVVGFVPLVSVLAVPLLPLPTAYVGVKWGERPALVSAAVASLLGGLFTGPVNGLLTCVLAAGLGVTLGAGLRRRWGSSRLLWVSTGVAALGHAAWIALAWWLSGLTTAQLKSLMETSLQTASGMYERAGVDQASIDAALESARAMLAVLPFLSPGILLSLGLVLAVATVGLAAAIFPRLERRLAPSLSFGSFRLHWSTPYGLVVGLVLVMLGTWLGRDGRALWLVGLNVLVLCATVFFVQGLAVTSWFANTGTRGTGTRAGWYVLAVVGQVLFLLLTWVGLIDAWVDFRKRFDRREPGTPDGISAVSGGDADEEETEWK
;
A
#
# COMPACT_ATOMS: atom_id res chain seq x y z
N MET A 1 -1.12 -42.19 -6.02
CA MET A 1 -2.17 -41.22 -6.41
C MET A 1 -3.36 -41.45 -5.48
N ARG A 2 -3.74 -40.50 -4.61
CA ARG A 2 -4.89 -40.67 -3.69
C ARG A 2 -6.06 -39.80 -4.15
N SER A 3 -7.23 -40.44 -4.29
CA SER A 3 -8.52 -39.86 -4.63
C SER A 3 -9.05 -38.93 -3.53
N LEU A 4 -10.01 -38.06 -3.88
CA LEU A 4 -10.77 -37.23 -2.93
C LEU A 4 -11.49 -38.15 -1.93
N THR A 5 -11.05 -38.19 -0.68
CA THR A 5 -11.77 -38.90 0.39
C THR A 5 -12.99 -38.07 0.82
N ALA A 6 -14.03 -38.70 1.38
CA ALA A 6 -15.23 -37.99 1.85
C ALA A 6 -14.91 -36.83 2.82
N SER A 7 -13.91 -37.03 3.68
CA SER A 7 -13.38 -36.01 4.59
C SER A 7 -12.70 -34.83 3.86
N ALA A 8 -11.94 -35.11 2.80
CA ALA A 8 -11.29 -34.07 1.99
C ALA A 8 -12.32 -33.22 1.25
N THR A 9 -13.38 -33.84 0.73
CA THR A 9 -14.50 -33.15 0.08
C THR A 9 -15.27 -32.26 1.07
N ALA A 10 -15.53 -32.75 2.29
CA ALA A 10 -16.21 -31.97 3.32
C ALA A 10 -15.41 -30.72 3.74
N ASP A 11 -14.10 -30.87 3.99
CA ASP A 11 -13.23 -29.74 4.36
C ASP A 11 -13.06 -28.77 3.18
N ALA A 12 -12.96 -29.27 1.94
CA ALA A 12 -12.93 -28.43 0.74
C ALA A 12 -14.22 -27.63 0.54
N GLY A 13 -15.38 -28.23 0.84
CA GLY A 13 -16.69 -27.56 0.83
C GLY A 13 -16.77 -26.44 1.87
N LYS A 14 -16.32 -26.69 3.11
CA LYS A 14 -16.23 -25.64 4.15
C LYS A 14 -15.29 -24.52 3.76
N GLY A 15 -14.12 -24.87 3.21
CA GLY A 15 -13.16 -23.90 2.68
C GLY A 15 -13.75 -23.05 1.56
N ALA A 16 -14.52 -23.67 0.66
CA ALA A 16 -15.16 -22.98 -0.46
C ALA A 16 -16.24 -22.01 0.05
N ALA A 17 -17.09 -22.47 0.97
CA ALA A 17 -18.14 -21.66 1.57
C ALA A 17 -17.56 -20.43 2.30
N LEU A 18 -16.54 -20.63 3.15
CA LEU A 18 -15.90 -19.52 3.86
C LEU A 18 -15.21 -18.54 2.90
N THR A 19 -14.51 -19.05 1.88
CA THR A 19 -13.86 -18.20 0.86
C THR A 19 -14.89 -17.42 0.05
N ALA A 20 -16.03 -18.03 -0.29
CA ALA A 20 -17.12 -17.36 -0.98
C ALA A 20 -17.72 -16.24 -0.11
N VAL A 21 -17.97 -16.49 1.18
CA VAL A 21 -18.43 -15.45 2.11
C VAL A 21 -17.44 -14.28 2.19
N LEU A 22 -16.14 -14.57 2.30
CA LEU A 22 -15.10 -13.53 2.28
C LEU A 22 -15.09 -12.76 0.95
N SER A 23 -15.29 -13.45 -0.19
CA SER A 23 -15.44 -12.82 -1.50
C SER A 23 -16.63 -11.85 -1.56
N LEU A 24 -17.76 -12.20 -0.94
CA LEU A 24 -18.93 -11.32 -0.88
C LEU A 24 -18.64 -10.07 -0.03
N VAL A 25 -17.95 -10.24 1.11
CA VAL A 25 -17.52 -9.11 1.95
C VAL A 25 -16.60 -8.17 1.18
N VAL A 26 -15.65 -8.73 0.43
CA VAL A 26 -14.76 -7.94 -0.45
C VAL A 26 -15.53 -7.22 -1.55
N GLY A 27 -16.56 -7.85 -2.11
CA GLY A 27 -17.37 -7.26 -3.19
C GLY A 27 -18.31 -6.14 -2.73
N PHE A 28 -18.82 -6.20 -1.49
CA PHE A 28 -19.89 -5.29 -1.03
C PHE A 28 -19.51 -4.32 0.09
N VAL A 29 -18.41 -4.57 0.82
CA VAL A 29 -18.07 -3.77 2.00
C VAL A 29 -16.64 -3.22 1.89
N PRO A 30 -16.42 -2.10 1.19
CA PRO A 30 -15.08 -1.58 0.88
C PRO A 30 -14.17 -1.38 2.10
N LEU A 31 -14.71 -0.85 3.21
CA LEU A 31 -13.91 -0.58 4.42
C LEU A 31 -13.44 -1.88 5.11
N VAL A 32 -14.30 -2.91 5.13
CA VAL A 32 -13.98 -4.22 5.70
C VAL A 32 -13.10 -5.04 4.75
N SER A 33 -13.15 -4.75 3.45
CA SER A 33 -12.37 -5.45 2.42
C SER A 33 -10.88 -5.42 2.68
N VAL A 34 -10.34 -4.31 3.22
CA VAL A 34 -8.92 -4.19 3.58
C VAL A 34 -8.48 -5.31 4.54
N LEU A 35 -9.36 -5.69 5.48
CA LEU A 35 -9.10 -6.78 6.42
C LEU A 35 -9.42 -8.15 5.80
N ALA A 36 -10.46 -8.23 4.97
CA ALA A 36 -10.93 -9.48 4.36
C ALA A 36 -10.00 -10.03 3.27
N VAL A 37 -9.37 -9.17 2.46
CA VAL A 37 -8.48 -9.56 1.37
C VAL A 37 -7.34 -10.51 1.81
N PRO A 38 -6.56 -10.23 2.87
CA PRO A 38 -5.51 -11.15 3.32
C PRO A 38 -6.03 -12.42 3.99
N LEU A 39 -7.28 -12.43 4.47
CA LEU A 39 -7.96 -13.61 5.03
C LEU A 39 -8.50 -14.55 3.94
N LEU A 40 -8.93 -14.00 2.80
CA LEU A 40 -9.54 -14.73 1.69
C LEU A 40 -8.73 -15.96 1.19
N PRO A 41 -7.40 -15.92 1.01
CA PRO A 41 -6.62 -17.11 0.62
C PRO A 41 -6.48 -18.19 1.72
N LEU A 42 -6.80 -17.89 2.99
CA LEU A 42 -6.50 -18.79 4.11
C LEU A 42 -7.35 -20.07 4.16
N PRO A 43 -8.67 -20.06 3.88
CA PRO A 43 -9.46 -21.29 3.91
C PRO A 43 -9.00 -22.28 2.86
N THR A 44 -8.66 -21.82 1.65
CA THR A 44 -8.11 -22.69 0.59
C THR A 44 -6.69 -23.13 0.90
N ALA A 45 -5.85 -22.26 1.48
CA ALA A 45 -4.54 -22.64 1.97
C ALA A 45 -4.62 -23.74 3.04
N TYR A 46 -5.55 -23.64 4.00
CA TYR A 46 -5.78 -24.64 5.04
C TYR A 46 -6.13 -26.01 4.44
N VAL A 47 -7.07 -26.05 3.49
CA VAL A 47 -7.42 -27.26 2.73
C VAL A 47 -6.17 -27.79 1.99
N GLY A 48 -5.37 -26.89 1.43
CA GLY A 48 -4.13 -27.20 0.73
C GLY A 48 -3.06 -27.85 1.60
N VAL A 49 -2.89 -27.36 2.84
CA VAL A 49 -1.93 -27.95 3.78
C VAL A 49 -2.38 -29.35 4.18
N LYS A 50 -3.67 -29.53 4.49
CA LYS A 50 -4.21 -30.77 5.06
C LYS A 50 -4.42 -31.88 4.03
N TRP A 51 -5.02 -31.56 2.89
CA TRP A 51 -5.45 -32.54 1.88
C TRP A 51 -4.71 -32.40 0.54
N GLY A 52 -3.99 -31.31 0.34
CA GLY A 52 -3.17 -31.06 -0.84
C GLY A 52 -3.76 -30.09 -1.86
N GLU A 53 -2.99 -29.88 -2.93
CA GLU A 53 -3.28 -28.87 -3.96
C GLU A 53 -4.59 -29.11 -4.70
N ARG A 54 -4.96 -30.36 -4.99
CA ARG A 54 -6.18 -30.67 -5.76
C ARG A 54 -7.47 -30.27 -5.02
N PRO A 55 -7.73 -30.71 -3.77
CA PRO A 55 -8.89 -30.24 -3.00
C PRO A 55 -8.91 -28.72 -2.81
N ALA A 56 -7.75 -28.10 -2.62
CA ALA A 56 -7.64 -26.65 -2.47
C ALA A 56 -8.02 -25.90 -3.75
N LEU A 57 -7.58 -26.40 -4.92
CA LEU A 57 -7.92 -25.82 -6.21
C LEU A 57 -9.42 -25.94 -6.51
N VAL A 58 -10.03 -27.10 -6.21
CA VAL A 58 -11.48 -27.29 -6.35
C VAL A 58 -12.24 -26.32 -5.42
N SER A 59 -11.80 -26.22 -4.16
CA SER A 59 -12.37 -25.28 -3.18
C SER A 59 -12.30 -23.82 -3.67
N ALA A 60 -11.15 -23.42 -4.18
CA ALA A 60 -10.94 -22.10 -4.76
C ALA A 60 -11.81 -21.86 -5.99
N ALA A 61 -11.86 -22.81 -6.93
CA ALA A 61 -12.66 -22.67 -8.15
C ALA A 61 -14.16 -22.49 -7.85
N VAL A 62 -14.69 -23.26 -6.89
CA VAL A 62 -16.08 -23.10 -6.43
C VAL A 62 -16.28 -21.72 -5.81
N ALA A 63 -15.38 -21.29 -4.92
CA ALA A 63 -15.48 -19.97 -4.30
C ALA A 63 -15.40 -18.81 -5.32
N SER A 64 -14.52 -18.92 -6.33
CA SER A 64 -14.39 -17.95 -7.41
C SER A 64 -15.63 -17.89 -8.29
N LEU A 65 -16.23 -19.04 -8.60
CA LEU A 65 -17.47 -19.09 -9.35
C LEU A 65 -18.61 -18.42 -8.58
N LEU A 66 -18.76 -18.75 -7.29
CA LEU A 66 -19.78 -18.14 -6.43
C LEU A 66 -19.54 -16.63 -6.27
N GLY A 67 -18.30 -16.21 -6.02
CA GLY A 67 -17.92 -14.80 -5.99
C GLY A 67 -18.31 -14.11 -7.29
N GLY A 68 -17.90 -14.65 -8.43
CA GLY A 68 -18.20 -14.12 -9.75
C GLY A 68 -19.70 -14.02 -10.04
N LEU A 69 -20.48 -15.02 -9.63
CA LEU A 69 -21.92 -15.07 -9.83
C LEU A 69 -22.66 -13.99 -9.03
N PHE A 70 -22.26 -13.75 -7.78
CA PHE A 70 -22.96 -12.81 -6.90
C PHE A 70 -22.45 -11.36 -6.96
N THR A 71 -21.18 -11.16 -7.33
CA THR A 71 -20.52 -9.84 -7.27
C THR A 71 -19.91 -9.40 -8.59
N GLY A 72 -20.05 -10.22 -9.63
CA GLY A 72 -19.56 -9.92 -10.98
C GLY A 72 -18.16 -10.50 -11.28
N PRO A 73 -17.81 -10.55 -12.58
CA PRO A 73 -16.63 -11.27 -13.07
C PRO A 73 -15.31 -10.72 -12.54
N VAL A 74 -15.22 -9.40 -12.31
CA VAL A 74 -14.02 -8.76 -11.74
C VAL A 74 -13.71 -9.31 -10.35
N ASN A 75 -14.71 -9.39 -9.47
CA ASN A 75 -14.50 -9.93 -8.12
C ASN A 75 -14.32 -11.46 -8.13
N GLY A 76 -14.99 -12.17 -9.04
CA GLY A 76 -14.75 -13.60 -9.27
C GLY A 76 -13.30 -13.91 -9.64
N LEU A 77 -12.70 -13.10 -10.53
CA LEU A 77 -11.27 -13.23 -10.87
C LEU A 77 -10.38 -12.85 -9.68
N LEU A 78 -10.70 -11.79 -8.91
CA LEU A 78 -9.95 -11.45 -7.71
C LEU A 78 -9.90 -12.64 -6.75
N THR A 79 -11.05 -13.24 -6.49
CA THR A 79 -11.17 -14.43 -5.64
C THR A 79 -10.40 -15.61 -6.22
N CYS A 80 -10.38 -15.79 -7.55
CA CYS A 80 -9.55 -16.82 -8.20
C CYS A 80 -8.05 -16.57 -7.96
N VAL A 81 -7.57 -15.37 -8.24
CA VAL A 81 -6.19 -14.97 -8.03
C VAL A 81 -5.75 -15.20 -6.58
N LEU A 82 -6.56 -14.77 -5.63
CA LEU A 82 -6.25 -14.86 -4.22
C LEU A 82 -6.40 -16.29 -3.71
N ALA A 83 -7.55 -16.94 -3.92
CA ALA A 83 -7.82 -18.26 -3.36
C ALA A 83 -7.09 -19.38 -4.11
N ALA A 84 -7.11 -19.37 -5.44
CA ALA A 84 -6.49 -20.41 -6.28
C ALA A 84 -5.00 -20.14 -6.51
N GLY A 85 -4.60 -18.89 -6.73
CA GLY A 85 -3.20 -18.51 -6.86
C GLY A 85 -2.51 -18.54 -5.50
N LEU A 86 -2.74 -17.51 -4.68
CA LEU A 86 -2.02 -17.31 -3.43
C LEU A 86 -2.33 -18.40 -2.39
N GLY A 87 -3.60 -18.75 -2.19
CA GLY A 87 -4.03 -19.73 -1.20
C GLY A 87 -3.49 -21.13 -1.45
N VAL A 88 -3.62 -21.66 -2.67
CA VAL A 88 -3.06 -22.98 -3.03
C VAL A 88 -1.53 -22.98 -2.94
N THR A 89 -0.87 -21.92 -3.41
CA THR A 89 0.59 -21.78 -3.33
C THR A 89 1.09 -21.79 -1.89
N LEU A 90 0.41 -21.04 -1.01
CA LEU A 90 0.71 -21.01 0.42
C LEU A 90 0.50 -22.39 1.05
N GLY A 91 -0.64 -23.04 0.76
CA GLY A 91 -0.95 -24.38 1.25
C GLY A 91 0.08 -25.43 0.80
N ALA A 92 0.48 -25.38 -0.48
CA ALA A 92 1.50 -26.25 -1.04
C ALA A 92 2.88 -26.02 -0.40
N GLY A 93 3.27 -24.76 -0.23
CA GLY A 93 4.56 -24.39 0.35
C GLY A 93 4.67 -24.79 1.82
N LEU A 94 3.62 -24.59 2.61
CA LEU A 94 3.55 -25.04 3.99
C LEU A 94 3.59 -26.56 4.10
N ARG A 95 2.80 -27.28 3.28
CA ARG A 95 2.79 -28.75 3.25
C ARG A 95 4.15 -29.35 2.90
N ARG A 96 4.87 -28.71 1.97
CA ARG A 96 6.23 -29.10 1.53
C ARG A 96 7.33 -28.50 2.42
N ARG A 97 6.99 -27.82 3.51
CA ARG A 97 7.92 -27.19 4.46
C ARG A 97 8.94 -26.25 3.80
N TRP A 98 8.49 -25.41 2.88
CA TRP A 98 9.35 -24.38 2.29
C TRP A 98 9.89 -23.45 3.37
N GLY A 99 11.16 -23.04 3.24
CA GLY A 99 11.74 -22.01 4.09
C GLY A 99 11.02 -20.66 3.92
N SER A 100 11.06 -19.82 4.97
CA SER A 100 10.31 -18.56 5.04
C SER A 100 10.55 -17.64 3.85
N SER A 101 11.81 -17.51 3.41
CA SER A 101 12.18 -16.66 2.27
C SER A 101 11.56 -17.17 0.96
N ARG A 102 11.68 -18.47 0.67
CA ARG A 102 11.10 -19.08 -0.53
C ARG A 102 9.58 -18.93 -0.52
N LEU A 103 8.93 -19.22 0.60
CA LEU A 103 7.48 -19.11 0.72
C LEU A 103 7.00 -17.68 0.48
N LEU A 104 7.68 -16.70 1.08
CA LEU A 104 7.32 -15.30 0.93
C LEU A 104 7.48 -14.83 -0.52
N TRP A 105 8.66 -15.00 -1.13
CA TRP A 105 8.92 -14.47 -2.47
C TRP A 105 8.10 -15.14 -3.56
N VAL A 106 7.84 -16.45 -3.46
CA VAL A 106 6.93 -17.13 -4.39
C VAL A 106 5.50 -16.61 -4.20
N SER A 107 5.06 -16.42 -2.96
CA SER A 107 3.73 -15.86 -2.67
C SER A 107 3.58 -14.43 -3.18
N THR A 108 4.63 -13.60 -3.04
CA THR A 108 4.71 -12.24 -3.59
C THR A 108 4.58 -12.24 -5.10
N GLY A 109 5.32 -13.10 -5.80
CA GLY A 109 5.25 -13.22 -7.25
C GLY A 109 3.86 -13.64 -7.74
N VAL A 110 3.27 -14.66 -7.11
CA VAL A 110 1.91 -15.12 -7.44
C VAL A 110 0.87 -14.03 -7.17
N ALA A 111 0.96 -13.33 -6.04
CA ALA A 111 0.05 -12.24 -5.70
C ALA A 111 0.19 -11.06 -6.67
N ALA A 112 1.41 -10.67 -7.04
CA ALA A 112 1.68 -9.56 -7.95
C ALA A 112 1.18 -9.86 -9.37
N LEU A 113 1.51 -11.03 -9.91
CA LEU A 113 1.03 -11.47 -11.23
C LEU A 113 -0.49 -11.60 -11.25
N GLY A 114 -1.07 -12.13 -10.18
CA GLY A 114 -2.50 -12.22 -10.03
C GLY A 114 -3.20 -10.85 -10.00
N HIS A 115 -2.68 -9.88 -9.25
CA HIS A 115 -3.21 -8.52 -9.27
C HIS A 115 -3.07 -7.88 -10.64
N ALA A 116 -1.96 -8.11 -11.34
CA ALA A 116 -1.78 -7.62 -12.71
C ALA A 116 -2.87 -8.18 -13.64
N ALA A 117 -3.14 -9.49 -13.58
CA ALA A 117 -4.19 -10.12 -14.36
C ALA A 117 -5.60 -9.59 -13.99
N TRP A 118 -5.84 -9.37 -12.70
CA TRP A 118 -7.09 -8.81 -12.20
C TRP A 118 -7.33 -7.38 -12.70
N ILE A 119 -6.32 -6.50 -12.58
CA ILE A 119 -6.38 -5.12 -13.09
C ILE A 119 -6.56 -5.12 -14.61
N ALA A 120 -5.85 -5.99 -15.33
CA ALA A 120 -5.98 -6.10 -16.79
C ALA A 120 -7.40 -6.51 -17.20
N LEU A 121 -8.02 -7.46 -16.50
CA LEU A 121 -9.41 -7.84 -16.76
C LEU A 121 -10.36 -6.68 -16.44
N ALA A 122 -10.18 -6.02 -15.29
CA ALA A 122 -11.02 -4.90 -14.89
C ALA A 122 -10.95 -3.76 -15.93
N TRP A 123 -9.74 -3.45 -16.41
CA TRP A 123 -9.52 -2.50 -17.50
C TRP A 123 -10.24 -2.92 -18.78
N TRP A 124 -10.05 -4.18 -19.21
CA TRP A 124 -10.68 -4.70 -20.43
C TRP A 124 -12.21 -4.65 -20.36
N LEU A 125 -12.80 -5.08 -19.24
CA LEU A 125 -14.26 -5.05 -19.02
C LEU A 125 -14.82 -3.64 -18.89
N SER A 126 -14.03 -2.68 -18.43
CA SER A 126 -14.49 -1.28 -18.34
C SER A 126 -14.79 -0.66 -19.70
N GLY A 127 -14.19 -1.19 -20.78
CA GLY A 127 -14.29 -0.62 -22.13
C GLY A 127 -13.63 0.76 -22.28
N LEU A 128 -12.94 1.25 -21.24
CA LEU A 128 -12.32 2.58 -21.26
C LEU A 128 -11.11 2.59 -22.17
N THR A 129 -11.08 3.58 -23.07
CA THR A 129 -9.87 3.92 -23.82
C THR A 129 -8.91 4.73 -22.93
N THR A 130 -7.63 4.72 -23.28
CA THR A 130 -6.63 5.54 -22.59
C THR A 130 -6.94 7.03 -22.67
N ALA A 131 -7.59 7.49 -23.74
CA ALA A 131 -8.05 8.87 -23.90
C ALA A 131 -9.20 9.21 -22.93
N GLN A 132 -10.17 8.31 -22.78
CA GLN A 132 -11.26 8.49 -21.81
C GLN A 132 -10.75 8.49 -20.37
N LEU A 133 -9.80 7.62 -20.03
CA LEU A 133 -9.18 7.65 -18.70
C LEU A 133 -8.49 8.98 -18.44
N LYS A 134 -7.69 9.48 -19.40
CA LYS A 134 -7.05 10.80 -19.27
C LYS A 134 -8.07 11.92 -19.11
N SER A 135 -9.17 11.88 -19.86
CA SER A 135 -10.26 12.85 -19.72
C SER A 135 -10.89 12.81 -18.33
N LEU A 136 -11.16 11.61 -17.77
CA LEU A 136 -11.70 11.46 -16.42
C LEU A 136 -10.74 12.02 -15.35
N MET A 137 -9.44 11.78 -15.52
CA MET A 137 -8.41 12.33 -14.64
C MET A 137 -8.38 13.86 -14.73
N GLU A 138 -8.44 14.42 -15.93
CA GLU A 138 -8.45 15.86 -16.15
C GLU A 138 -9.72 16.52 -15.57
N THR A 139 -10.89 15.92 -15.74
CA THR A 139 -12.14 16.38 -15.10
C THR A 139 -12.05 16.36 -13.58
N SER A 140 -11.38 15.34 -13.01
CA SER A 140 -11.17 15.25 -11.56
C SER A 140 -10.25 16.37 -11.05
N LEU A 141 -9.19 16.68 -11.79
CA LEU A 141 -8.29 17.79 -11.49
C LEU A 141 -9.00 19.15 -11.58
N GLN A 142 -9.81 19.37 -12.62
CA GLN A 142 -10.63 20.59 -12.77
C GLN A 142 -11.67 20.74 -11.65
N THR A 143 -12.25 19.62 -11.21
CA THR A 143 -13.17 19.64 -10.07
C THR A 143 -12.45 20.06 -8.79
N ALA A 144 -11.24 19.55 -8.57
CA ALA A 144 -10.40 19.94 -7.44
C ALA A 144 -9.98 21.42 -7.52
N SER A 145 -9.59 21.92 -8.70
CA SER A 145 -9.21 23.32 -8.88
C SER A 145 -10.37 24.27 -8.53
N GLY A 146 -11.57 23.99 -9.01
CA GLY A 146 -12.76 24.78 -8.68
C GLY A 146 -13.12 24.77 -7.19
N MET A 147 -12.76 23.72 -6.44
CA MET A 147 -12.89 23.71 -4.98
C MET A 147 -11.86 24.62 -4.31
N TYR A 148 -10.62 24.63 -4.78
CA TYR A 148 -9.55 25.48 -4.24
C TYR A 148 -9.78 26.97 -4.56
N GLU A 149 -10.26 27.30 -5.76
CA GLU A 149 -10.66 28.66 -6.12
C GLU A 149 -11.74 29.19 -5.16
N ARG A 150 -12.77 28.37 -4.89
CA ARG A 150 -13.83 28.72 -3.91
C ARG A 150 -13.33 28.85 -2.47
N ALA A 151 -12.24 28.18 -2.12
CA ALA A 151 -11.58 28.31 -0.83
C ALA A 151 -10.65 29.54 -0.74
N GLY A 152 -10.55 30.33 -1.81
CA GLY A 152 -9.73 31.53 -1.86
C GLY A 152 -8.23 31.24 -1.89
N VAL A 153 -7.82 30.13 -2.51
CA VAL A 153 -6.41 29.84 -2.83
C VAL A 153 -6.01 30.65 -4.06
N ASP A 154 -4.77 31.14 -4.08
CA ASP A 154 -4.24 31.91 -5.22
C ASP A 154 -4.11 31.06 -6.49
N GLN A 155 -4.39 31.66 -7.66
CA GLN A 155 -4.42 30.94 -8.93
C GLN A 155 -3.04 30.36 -9.29
N ALA A 156 -1.95 31.06 -9.00
CA ALA A 156 -0.60 30.57 -9.32
C ALA A 156 -0.25 29.31 -8.52
N SER A 157 -0.68 29.26 -7.26
CA SER A 157 -0.52 28.06 -6.41
C SER A 157 -1.37 26.89 -6.92
N ILE A 158 -2.59 27.15 -7.39
CA ILE A 158 -3.46 26.12 -7.98
C ILE A 158 -2.82 25.55 -9.24
N ASP A 159 -2.34 26.41 -10.14
CA ASP A 159 -1.74 25.98 -11.41
C ASP A 159 -0.47 25.14 -11.18
N ALA A 160 0.40 25.56 -10.26
CA ALA A 160 1.60 24.81 -9.89
C ALA A 160 1.26 23.42 -9.29
N ALA A 161 0.21 23.36 -8.45
CA ALA A 161 -0.26 22.10 -7.88
C ALA A 161 -0.86 21.17 -8.95
N LEU A 162 -1.63 21.71 -9.89
CA LEU A 162 -2.19 20.95 -11.01
C LEU A 162 -1.10 20.40 -11.92
N GLU A 163 -0.07 21.20 -12.23
CA GLU A 163 1.06 20.75 -13.05
C GLU A 163 1.82 19.61 -12.37
N SER A 164 2.10 19.73 -11.07
CA SER A 164 2.71 18.66 -10.27
C SER A 164 1.85 17.39 -10.25
N ALA A 165 0.53 17.54 -10.06
CA ALA A 165 -0.41 16.42 -10.09
C ALA A 165 -0.42 15.72 -11.45
N ARG A 166 -0.49 16.47 -12.55
CA ARG A 166 -0.42 15.93 -13.93
C ARG A 166 0.90 15.20 -14.17
N ALA A 167 2.03 15.75 -13.74
CA ALA A 167 3.34 15.11 -13.84
C ALA A 167 3.39 13.79 -13.07
N MET A 168 2.87 13.75 -11.85
CA MET A 168 2.80 12.53 -11.03
C MET A 168 1.90 11.47 -11.67
N LEU A 169 0.72 11.86 -12.15
CA LEU A 169 -0.23 10.97 -12.82
C LEU A 169 0.34 10.40 -14.14
N ALA A 170 1.15 11.17 -14.87
CA ALA A 170 1.80 10.72 -16.10
C ALA A 170 2.87 9.64 -15.86
N VAL A 171 3.49 9.61 -14.68
CA VAL A 171 4.53 8.63 -14.32
C VAL A 171 3.92 7.35 -13.73
N LEU A 172 2.74 7.43 -13.13
CA LEU A 172 2.08 6.34 -12.41
C LEU A 172 1.99 5.00 -13.19
N PRO A 173 1.63 4.96 -14.49
CA PRO A 173 1.58 3.72 -15.25
C PRO A 173 2.93 3.02 -15.36
N PHE A 174 4.02 3.79 -15.39
CA PHE A 174 5.39 3.26 -15.47
C PHE A 174 5.91 2.74 -14.13
N LEU A 175 5.30 3.13 -13.01
CA LEU A 175 5.58 2.60 -11.68
C LEU A 175 4.77 1.34 -11.36
N SER A 176 3.87 0.93 -12.26
CA SER A 176 3.01 -0.23 -12.04
C SER A 176 3.76 -1.52 -11.67
N PRO A 177 4.95 -1.86 -12.23
CA PRO A 177 5.66 -3.07 -11.83
C PRO A 177 6.08 -3.03 -10.35
N GLY A 178 6.64 -1.91 -9.90
CA GLY A 178 7.06 -1.70 -8.52
C GLY A 178 5.86 -1.72 -7.57
N ILE A 179 4.79 -1.00 -7.92
CA ILE A 179 3.55 -0.97 -7.12
C ILE A 179 2.92 -2.37 -7.01
N LEU A 180 2.85 -3.13 -8.11
CA LEU A 180 2.29 -4.48 -8.12
C LEU A 180 3.12 -5.46 -7.28
N LEU A 181 4.44 -5.42 -7.40
CA LEU A 181 5.33 -6.22 -6.56
C LEU A 181 5.21 -5.85 -5.08
N SER A 182 5.13 -4.55 -4.77
CA SER A 182 4.91 -4.05 -3.42
C SER A 182 3.58 -4.51 -2.84
N LEU A 183 2.49 -4.40 -3.61
CA LEU A 183 1.16 -4.86 -3.20
C LEU A 183 1.16 -6.38 -2.97
N GLY A 184 1.76 -7.14 -3.88
CA GLY A 184 1.94 -8.58 -3.73
C GLY A 184 2.76 -8.95 -2.50
N LEU A 185 3.78 -8.16 -2.17
CA LEU A 185 4.63 -8.38 -0.99
C LEU A 185 3.85 -8.13 0.30
N VAL A 186 3.16 -6.99 0.41
CA VAL A 186 2.34 -6.65 1.59
C VAL A 186 1.27 -7.72 1.82
N LEU A 187 0.59 -8.14 0.75
CA LEU A 187 -0.43 -9.18 0.83
C LEU A 187 0.17 -10.53 1.26
N ALA A 188 1.29 -10.94 0.65
CA ALA A 188 1.97 -12.19 1.01
C ALA A 188 2.40 -12.19 2.48
N VAL A 189 2.98 -11.09 2.97
CA VAL A 189 3.35 -10.94 4.39
C VAL A 189 2.13 -11.05 5.29
N ALA A 190 1.05 -10.33 4.98
CA ALA A 190 -0.16 -10.34 5.78
C ALA A 190 -0.78 -11.74 5.84
N THR A 191 -0.95 -12.39 4.69
CA THR A 191 -1.52 -13.73 4.62
C THR A 191 -0.64 -14.78 5.28
N VAL A 192 0.68 -14.76 5.07
CA VAL A 192 1.61 -15.70 5.73
C VAL A 192 1.60 -15.49 7.25
N GLY A 193 1.60 -14.24 7.71
CA GLY A 193 1.51 -13.90 9.12
C GLY A 193 0.20 -14.38 9.76
N LEU A 194 -0.93 -14.19 9.09
CA LEU A 194 -2.23 -14.69 9.53
C LEU A 194 -2.27 -16.22 9.55
N ALA A 195 -1.72 -16.89 8.53
CA ALA A 195 -1.62 -18.35 8.51
C ALA A 195 -0.78 -18.89 9.68
N ALA A 196 0.37 -18.25 9.96
CA ALA A 196 1.22 -18.58 11.10
C ALA A 196 0.52 -18.39 12.44
N ALA A 197 -0.37 -17.40 12.56
CA ALA A 197 -1.17 -17.18 13.76
C ALA A 197 -2.36 -18.16 13.88
N ILE A 198 -3.09 -18.42 12.79
CA ILE A 198 -4.38 -19.12 12.83
C ILE A 198 -4.19 -20.64 12.77
N PHE A 199 -3.33 -21.16 11.89
CA PHE A 199 -3.24 -22.60 11.63
C PHE A 199 -2.80 -23.44 12.85
N PRO A 200 -1.84 -23.03 13.69
CA PRO A 200 -1.48 -23.78 14.89
C PRO A 200 -2.64 -23.90 15.91
N ARG A 201 -3.58 -22.95 15.89
CA ARG A 201 -4.76 -22.95 16.77
C ARG A 201 -5.84 -23.91 16.29
N LEU A 202 -5.88 -24.19 15.00
CA LEU A 202 -6.81 -25.17 14.40
C LEU A 202 -6.28 -26.59 14.56
N GLU A 203 -5.03 -26.83 14.17
CA GLU A 203 -4.38 -28.14 14.34
C GLU A 203 -2.89 -27.95 14.62
N ARG A 204 -2.40 -28.44 15.78
CA ARG A 204 -0.98 -28.30 16.18
C ARG A 204 0.02 -28.86 15.16
N ARG A 205 -0.40 -29.86 14.35
CA ARG A 205 0.43 -30.47 13.30
C ARG A 205 0.67 -29.53 12.11
N LEU A 206 -0.18 -28.51 11.95
CA LEU A 206 -0.07 -27.49 10.91
C LEU A 206 0.77 -26.29 11.37
N ALA A 207 1.38 -26.34 12.56
CA ALA A 207 2.17 -25.26 13.10
C ALA A 207 3.30 -24.87 12.13
N PRO A 208 3.20 -23.71 11.47
CA PRO A 208 4.25 -23.28 10.57
C PRO A 208 5.48 -22.95 11.43
N SER A 209 6.67 -23.38 11.01
CA SER A 209 7.92 -22.91 11.63
C SER A 209 8.24 -21.44 11.29
N LEU A 210 7.22 -20.67 10.85
CA LEU A 210 7.32 -19.31 10.37
C LEU A 210 7.14 -18.37 11.56
N SER A 211 8.25 -17.84 12.06
CA SER A 211 8.22 -16.68 12.96
C SER A 211 8.40 -15.43 12.12
N PHE A 212 7.39 -14.54 12.11
CA PHE A 212 7.51 -13.26 11.42
C PHE A 212 8.67 -12.41 11.99
N GLY A 213 8.93 -12.51 13.30
CA GLY A 213 10.07 -11.85 13.95
C GLY A 213 11.44 -12.45 13.59
N SER A 214 11.51 -13.60 12.92
CA SER A 214 12.77 -14.13 12.37
C SER A 214 12.98 -13.77 10.90
N PHE A 215 12.05 -13.04 10.28
CA PHE A 215 12.24 -12.50 8.94
C PHE A 215 13.43 -11.54 8.93
N ARG A 216 14.45 -11.89 8.16
CA ARG A 216 15.67 -11.12 8.01
C ARG A 216 16.01 -11.03 6.54
N LEU A 217 16.12 -9.80 6.06
CA LEU A 217 16.72 -9.51 4.77
C LEU A 217 18.21 -9.85 4.78
N HIS A 218 18.73 -10.16 3.59
CA HIS A 218 20.15 -10.38 3.40
C HIS A 218 20.90 -9.07 3.62
N TRP A 219 22.15 -9.12 4.09
CA TRP A 219 22.98 -7.92 4.33
C TRP A 219 23.17 -7.08 3.06
N SER A 220 23.02 -7.70 1.88
CA SER A 220 23.12 -7.03 0.59
C SER A 220 21.86 -6.26 0.18
N THR A 221 20.72 -6.42 0.85
CA THR A 221 19.46 -5.78 0.47
C THR A 221 19.50 -4.24 0.49
N PRO A 222 20.20 -3.56 1.44
CA PRO A 222 20.41 -2.11 1.40
C PRO A 222 21.06 -1.59 0.12
N TYR A 223 21.91 -2.38 -0.55
CA TYR A 223 22.50 -1.96 -1.82
C TYR A 223 21.45 -1.82 -2.93
N GLY A 224 20.29 -2.49 -2.82
CA GLY A 224 19.18 -2.27 -3.73
C GLY A 224 18.66 -0.83 -3.69
N LEU A 225 18.61 -0.21 -2.49
CA LEU A 225 18.24 1.19 -2.33
C LEU A 225 19.28 2.12 -2.96
N VAL A 226 20.57 1.84 -2.71
CA VAL A 226 21.69 2.60 -3.29
C VAL A 226 21.66 2.53 -4.81
N VAL A 227 21.49 1.32 -5.37
CA VAL A 227 21.36 1.12 -6.82
C VAL A 227 20.16 1.91 -7.36
N GLY A 228 19.00 1.83 -6.70
CA GLY A 228 17.81 2.61 -7.09
C GLY A 228 18.09 4.12 -7.14
N LEU A 229 18.75 4.67 -6.11
CA LEU A 229 19.13 6.09 -6.05
C LEU A 229 20.13 6.45 -7.16
N VAL A 230 21.15 5.63 -7.38
CA VAL A 230 22.14 5.84 -8.44
C VAL A 230 21.49 5.83 -9.82
N LEU A 231 20.55 4.92 -10.08
CA LEU A 231 19.82 4.85 -11.35
C LEU A 231 18.95 6.09 -11.57
N VAL A 232 18.30 6.60 -10.52
CA VAL A 232 17.54 7.86 -10.59
C VAL A 232 18.46 9.04 -10.89
N MET A 233 19.56 9.20 -10.13
CA MET A 233 20.53 10.29 -10.30
C MET A 233 21.16 10.28 -11.69
N LEU A 234 21.61 9.10 -12.14
CA LEU A 234 22.22 8.92 -13.46
C LEU A 234 21.19 9.16 -14.57
N GLY A 235 19.95 8.69 -14.39
CA GLY A 235 18.85 8.97 -15.30
C GLY A 235 18.53 10.45 -15.42
N THR A 236 18.55 11.21 -14.31
CA THR A 236 18.37 12.67 -14.35
C THR A 236 19.54 13.39 -15.02
N TRP A 237 20.77 12.94 -14.78
CA TRP A 237 21.98 13.55 -15.35
C TRP A 237 22.06 13.37 -16.87
N LEU A 238 21.63 12.21 -17.38
CA LEU A 238 21.58 11.90 -18.82
C LEU A 238 20.39 12.55 -19.55
N GLY A 239 19.50 13.26 -18.85
CA GLY A 239 18.35 13.93 -19.45
C GLY A 239 17.40 12.98 -20.20
N ARG A 240 17.16 13.23 -21.48
CA ARG A 240 16.19 12.45 -22.28
C ARG A 240 16.61 10.99 -22.47
N ASP A 241 17.91 10.73 -22.66
CA ASP A 241 18.44 9.39 -22.89
C ASP A 241 18.44 8.54 -21.60
N GLY A 242 18.44 9.21 -20.43
CA GLY A 242 18.37 8.60 -19.12
C GLY A 242 16.99 8.18 -18.64
N ARG A 243 15.91 8.46 -19.42
CA ARG A 243 14.53 8.24 -18.96
C ARG A 243 14.25 6.80 -18.54
N ALA A 244 14.73 5.81 -19.29
CA ALA A 244 14.55 4.40 -18.94
C ALA A 244 15.24 4.06 -17.62
N LEU A 245 16.45 4.56 -17.42
CA LEU A 245 17.23 4.35 -16.20
C LEU A 245 16.55 4.96 -14.98
N TRP A 246 16.03 6.19 -15.14
CA TRP A 246 15.25 6.88 -14.12
C TRP A 246 14.00 6.09 -13.73
N LEU A 247 13.24 5.57 -14.71
CA LEU A 247 12.04 4.76 -14.46
C LEU A 247 12.35 3.43 -13.75
N VAL A 248 13.44 2.75 -14.14
CA VAL A 248 13.89 1.54 -13.45
C VAL A 248 14.29 1.87 -12.01
N GLY A 249 15.06 2.94 -11.81
CA GLY A 249 15.45 3.43 -10.49
C GLY A 249 14.23 3.68 -9.59
N LEU A 250 13.20 4.38 -10.08
CA LEU A 250 11.98 4.62 -9.31
C LEU A 250 11.24 3.33 -8.91
N ASN A 251 11.11 2.36 -9.82
CA ASN A 251 10.47 1.08 -9.49
C ASN A 251 11.27 0.30 -8.43
N VAL A 252 12.60 0.32 -8.53
CA VAL A 252 13.50 -0.28 -7.53
C VAL A 252 13.31 0.41 -6.17
N LEU A 253 13.22 1.74 -6.14
CA LEU A 253 13.01 2.50 -4.91
C LEU A 253 11.65 2.21 -4.27
N VAL A 254 10.57 2.15 -5.05
CA VAL A 254 9.22 1.80 -4.55
C VAL A 254 9.22 0.40 -3.90
N LEU A 255 9.84 -0.58 -4.58
CA LEU A 255 9.96 -1.93 -4.04
C LEU A 255 10.84 -1.96 -2.79
N CYS A 256 12.00 -1.31 -2.81
CA CYS A 256 12.90 -1.24 -1.66
C CYS A 256 12.22 -0.61 -0.45
N ALA A 257 11.52 0.51 -0.63
CA ALA A 257 10.75 1.16 0.43
C ALA A 257 9.76 0.18 1.09
N THR A 258 9.08 -0.63 0.28
CA THR A 258 8.13 -1.64 0.77
C THR A 258 8.83 -2.79 1.49
N VAL A 259 9.95 -3.28 0.94
CA VAL A 259 10.75 -4.34 1.54
C VAL A 259 11.31 -3.91 2.90
N PHE A 260 11.82 -2.69 3.01
CA PHE A 260 12.30 -2.14 4.29
C PHE A 260 11.17 -1.84 5.26
N PHE A 261 9.99 -1.44 4.79
CA PHE A 261 8.80 -1.32 5.63
C PHE A 261 8.43 -2.66 6.27
N VAL A 262 8.41 -3.75 5.49
CA VAL A 262 8.17 -5.11 6.00
C VAL A 262 9.26 -5.53 7.00
N GLN A 263 10.53 -5.25 6.70
CA GLN A 263 11.63 -5.52 7.64
C GLN A 263 11.48 -4.73 8.94
N GLY A 264 11.05 -3.46 8.87
CA GLY A 264 10.74 -2.63 10.02
C GLY A 264 9.65 -3.26 10.89
N LEU A 265 8.56 -3.73 10.28
CA LEU A 265 7.51 -4.47 10.99
C LEU A 265 8.02 -5.76 11.65
N ALA A 266 8.94 -6.48 10.99
CA ALA A 266 9.55 -7.68 11.56
C ALA A 266 10.43 -7.36 12.78
N VAL A 267 11.19 -6.27 12.73
CA VAL A 267 12.00 -5.78 13.88
C VAL A 267 11.09 -5.33 15.03
N THR A 268 10.03 -4.58 14.74
CA THR A 268 9.02 -4.20 15.74
C THR A 268 8.37 -5.43 16.36
N SER A 269 8.08 -6.45 15.55
CA SER A 269 7.53 -7.72 16.03
C SER A 269 8.49 -8.45 16.97
N TRP A 270 9.76 -8.53 16.59
CA TRP A 270 10.80 -9.13 17.41
C TRP A 270 10.93 -8.38 18.74
N PHE A 271 11.03 -7.05 18.70
CA PHE A 271 11.15 -6.20 19.89
C PHE A 271 9.94 -6.31 20.81
N ALA A 272 8.72 -6.29 20.25
CA ALA A 272 7.50 -6.48 21.03
C ALA A 272 7.48 -7.85 21.73
N ASN A 273 7.96 -8.91 21.07
CA ASN A 273 7.97 -10.26 21.63
C ASN A 273 9.09 -10.51 22.65
N THR A 274 10.25 -9.84 22.53
CA THR A 274 11.36 -9.96 23.50
C THR A 274 11.26 -8.98 24.66
N GLY A 275 10.79 -7.75 24.41
CA GLY A 275 10.84 -6.64 25.37
C GLY A 275 9.58 -6.45 26.21
N THR A 276 8.43 -7.02 25.84
CA THR A 276 7.17 -6.75 26.54
C THR A 276 6.52 -8.01 27.13
N ARG A 277 6.03 -7.87 28.37
CA ARG A 277 5.42 -8.96 29.16
C ARG A 277 3.90 -9.12 28.97
N GLY A 278 3.22 -8.14 28.36
CA GLY A 278 1.75 -8.13 28.21
C GLY A 278 1.28 -8.16 26.76
N THR A 279 0.22 -8.93 26.47
CA THR A 279 -0.40 -9.00 25.12
C THR A 279 -0.88 -7.62 24.63
N GLY A 280 -1.38 -6.78 25.55
CA GLY A 280 -1.84 -5.42 25.24
C GLY A 280 -0.72 -4.47 24.81
N THR A 281 0.45 -4.53 25.46
CA THR A 281 1.59 -3.68 25.09
C THR A 281 2.23 -4.10 23.77
N ARG A 282 2.19 -5.41 23.44
CA ARG A 282 2.56 -5.90 22.11
C ARG A 282 1.67 -5.34 21.01
N ALA A 283 0.35 -5.43 21.20
CA ALA A 283 -0.61 -4.85 20.28
C ALA A 283 -0.40 -3.33 20.13
N GLY A 284 -0.14 -2.63 21.24
CA GLY A 284 0.19 -1.20 21.24
C GLY A 284 1.38 -0.83 20.35
N TRP A 285 2.48 -1.61 20.37
CA TRP A 285 3.63 -1.36 19.49
C TRP A 285 3.32 -1.56 17.99
N TYR A 286 2.51 -2.57 17.64
CA TYR A 286 2.08 -2.75 16.25
C TYR A 286 1.14 -1.63 15.79
N VAL A 287 0.19 -1.25 16.64
CA VAL A 287 -0.72 -0.13 16.38
C VAL A 287 0.10 1.14 16.22
N LEU A 288 1.05 1.42 17.11
CA LEU A 288 1.91 2.60 17.02
C LEU A 288 2.77 2.61 15.76
N ALA A 289 3.30 1.46 15.32
CA ALA A 289 4.09 1.41 14.08
C ALA A 289 3.24 1.70 12.84
N VAL A 290 2.02 1.13 12.76
CA VAL A 290 1.12 1.33 11.61
C VAL A 290 0.48 2.71 11.67
N VAL A 291 -0.13 3.07 12.80
CA VAL A 291 -0.77 4.37 13.01
C VAL A 291 0.28 5.48 12.95
N GLY A 292 1.48 5.29 13.49
CA GLY A 292 2.58 6.23 13.38
C GLY A 292 2.95 6.52 11.92
N GLN A 293 3.02 5.49 11.07
CA GLN A 293 3.24 5.67 9.64
C GLN A 293 2.10 6.45 8.95
N VAL A 294 0.85 6.14 9.29
CA VAL A 294 -0.33 6.86 8.76
C VAL A 294 -0.36 8.30 9.25
N LEU A 295 -0.09 8.54 10.53
CA LEU A 295 -0.03 9.87 11.13
C LEU A 295 1.10 10.69 10.51
N PHE A 296 2.27 10.10 10.28
CA PHE A 296 3.36 10.78 9.57
C PHE A 296 2.94 11.21 8.16
N LEU A 297 2.23 10.35 7.43
CA LEU A 297 1.69 10.68 6.11
C LEU A 297 0.64 11.81 6.20
N LEU A 298 -0.30 11.73 7.15
CA LEU A 298 -1.31 12.77 7.37
C LEU A 298 -0.68 14.11 7.75
N LEU A 299 0.31 14.11 8.65
CA LEU A 299 1.08 15.30 9.02
C LEU A 299 1.83 15.88 7.84
N THR A 300 2.35 15.05 6.94
CA THR A 300 2.99 15.50 5.69
C THR A 300 1.99 16.23 4.80
N TRP A 301 0.77 15.67 4.64
CA TRP A 301 -0.30 16.35 3.90
C TRP A 301 -0.75 17.64 4.57
N VAL A 302 -0.92 17.65 5.90
CA VAL A 302 -1.25 18.86 6.65
C VAL A 302 -0.18 19.92 6.46
N GLY A 303 1.11 19.56 6.54
CA GLY A 303 2.23 20.47 6.31
C GLY A 303 2.28 21.00 4.87
N LEU A 304 1.96 20.15 3.88
CA LEU A 304 1.85 20.59 2.49
C LEU A 304 0.72 21.61 2.31
N ILE A 305 -0.44 21.37 2.92
CA ILE A 305 -1.57 22.29 2.85
C ILE A 305 -1.26 23.59 3.62
N ASP A 306 -0.59 23.54 4.77
CA ASP A 306 -0.13 24.74 5.51
C ASP A 306 0.84 25.57 4.66
N ALA A 307 1.77 24.91 3.95
CA ALA A 307 2.68 25.59 3.03
C ALA A 307 1.98 26.25 1.83
N TRP A 308 0.83 25.73 1.39
CA TRP A 308 0.06 26.28 0.26
C TRP A 308 -0.93 27.36 0.66
N VAL A 309 -1.59 27.20 1.80
CA VAL A 309 -2.70 28.06 2.24
C VAL A 309 -2.23 29.13 3.24
N ASP A 310 -1.07 28.91 3.85
CA ASP A 310 -0.50 29.75 4.91
C ASP A 310 -1.57 30.05 5.99
N PHE A 311 -2.12 28.97 6.57
CA PHE A 311 -3.21 29.08 7.54
C PHE A 311 -2.85 29.98 8.72
N ARG A 312 -1.56 29.99 9.09
CA ARG A 312 -1.03 30.81 10.18
C ARG A 312 -1.21 32.30 9.90
N LYS A 313 -0.95 32.75 8.68
CA LYS A 313 -1.13 34.15 8.28
C LYS A 313 -2.60 34.56 8.17
N ARG A 314 -3.49 33.62 7.83
CA ARG A 314 -4.94 33.89 7.67
C ARG A 314 -5.71 33.90 8.99
N PHE A 315 -5.25 33.15 10.00
CA PHE A 315 -5.88 33.06 11.32
C PHE A 315 -5.08 33.73 12.43
N ASP A 316 -3.94 34.35 12.11
CA ASP A 316 -3.27 35.25 13.05
C ASP A 316 -4.25 36.36 13.42
N ARG A 317 -4.57 36.39 14.70
CA ARG A 317 -5.51 37.32 15.30
C ARG A 317 -4.90 38.70 15.09
N ARG A 318 -5.45 39.51 14.18
CA ARG A 318 -5.06 40.92 14.02
C ARG A 318 -5.02 41.52 15.42
N GLU A 319 -3.83 41.90 15.89
CA GLU A 319 -3.73 42.71 17.08
C GLU A 319 -4.58 43.97 16.81
N PRO A 320 -5.51 44.33 17.71
CA PRO A 320 -6.30 45.54 17.53
C PRO A 320 -5.33 46.73 17.42
N GLY A 321 -5.30 47.34 16.23
CA GLY A 321 -4.44 48.47 15.95
C GLY A 321 -4.63 49.57 16.99
N THR A 322 -3.50 50.04 17.51
CA THR A 322 -3.41 51.35 18.14
C THR A 322 -3.99 52.39 17.16
N PRO A 323 -4.94 53.25 17.56
CA PRO A 323 -5.54 54.19 16.64
C PRO A 323 -4.50 55.18 16.12
N ASP A 324 -4.49 55.40 14.80
CA ASP A 324 -3.72 56.44 14.13
C ASP A 324 -4.04 57.81 14.75
N GLY A 325 -3.15 58.24 15.64
CA GLY A 325 -3.19 59.54 16.30
C GLY A 325 -2.43 60.58 15.48
N ILE A 326 -3.19 61.34 14.69
CA ILE A 326 -3.03 62.77 14.46
C ILE A 326 -1.68 63.23 13.85
N SER A 327 -1.76 63.59 12.57
CA SER A 327 -0.88 64.58 11.95
C SER A 327 -0.97 65.91 12.69
N ALA A 328 0.10 66.34 13.33
CA ALA A 328 0.30 67.72 13.75
C ALA A 328 1.62 68.25 13.17
N VAL A 329 1.47 69.36 12.44
CA VAL A 329 2.46 70.15 11.73
C VAL A 329 3.39 70.90 12.70
N SER A 330 4.51 71.39 12.14
CA SER A 330 5.50 72.34 12.67
C SER A 330 6.61 71.68 13.49
N GLY A 331 7.90 71.92 13.24
CA GLY A 331 8.60 72.99 12.54
C GLY A 331 9.87 73.25 13.34
N GLY A 332 10.99 73.56 12.68
CA GLY A 332 12.19 74.04 13.36
C GLY A 332 13.45 73.29 12.99
N ASP A 333 14.32 74.03 12.31
CA ASP A 333 15.73 73.79 12.08
C ASP A 333 16.48 73.29 13.33
N ALA A 334 17.49 72.44 13.11
CA ALA A 334 18.85 72.62 13.61
C ALA A 334 19.68 71.38 13.24
N ASP A 335 20.60 71.58 12.29
CA ASP A 335 22.04 71.37 12.42
C ASP A 335 22.60 70.08 13.05
N GLU A 336 23.59 69.55 12.32
CA GLU A 336 24.79 68.84 12.80
C GLU A 336 24.52 67.46 13.43
N GLU A 337 25.27 66.39 13.16
CA GLU A 337 26.70 66.28 13.00
C GLU A 337 27.04 64.85 12.47
N GLU A 338 28.24 64.72 11.93
CA GLU A 338 28.89 63.49 11.46
C GLU A 338 28.80 62.30 12.44
N THR A 339 28.83 61.06 11.93
CA THR A 339 29.99 60.14 12.08
C THR A 339 29.69 58.72 11.58
N GLU A 340 30.27 58.44 10.41
CA GLU A 340 31.15 57.32 10.06
C GLU A 340 31.43 56.17 11.09
N TRP A 341 31.57 54.94 10.53
CA TRP A 341 32.23 53.71 11.02
C TRP A 341 31.45 52.65 11.84
N LYS A 342 31.01 51.56 11.18
CA LYS A 342 31.73 50.27 11.04
C LYS A 342 30.91 49.21 10.32
#